data_AF-A0A653DK85-F1
#
_entry.id   AF-A0A653DK85-F1
#
_cell.length_a   1.000
_cell.length_b   1.000
_cell.length_c   1.000
_cell.angle_alpha   90.00
_cell.angle_beta   90.00
_cell.angle_gamma   90.00
#
_symmetry.space_group_name_H-M   'P 1'
#
loop_
_entity.id
_entity.type
_entity.pdbx_description
1 polymer ?
#
loop_
_entity_poly.entity_id
_entity_poly.type
_entity_poly.pdbx_seq_one_letter_code
_entity_poly.pdbx_strand_id
1 'polypeptide(L)'
;MYLRRSVKQSISAIYDTKVLCYELKNLVPEEKRWNDKGLQSIFEYFKNGTGRHVVLNSPAIEMHNEGGYGKYHEAGWDSFCSGYIFIRLAYLNVYDKYPKSKKFVSAELIAGLSEWKNRVNVIRGSISSISLDGEDPKSTRPPYLVVEFVKNTPVDVSKV
;
A
#
# COMPACT_ATOMS: atom_id res chain seq x y z
N MET A 1 -14.43 -6.17 17.70
CA MET A 1 -13.52 -5.99 18.85
C MET A 1 -12.63 -7.22 19.09
N TYR A 2 -13.17 -8.45 19.09
CA TYR A 2 -12.40 -9.68 19.33
C TYR A 2 -11.27 -9.93 18.30
N LEU A 3 -11.58 -9.84 17.00
CA LEU A 3 -10.61 -10.09 15.92
C LEU A 3 -9.35 -9.22 16.00
N ARG A 4 -9.49 -7.91 16.29
CA ARG A 4 -8.34 -6.99 16.39
C ARG A 4 -7.39 -7.41 17.51
N ARG A 5 -7.95 -7.78 18.66
CA ARG A 5 -7.20 -8.24 19.83
C ARG A 5 -6.47 -9.55 19.55
N SER A 6 -7.13 -10.52 18.91
CA SER A 6 -6.50 -11.81 18.58
C SER A 6 -5.34 -11.64 17.59
N VAL A 7 -5.51 -10.83 16.53
CA VAL A 7 -4.44 -10.59 15.55
C VAL A 7 -3.23 -9.91 16.21
N LYS A 8 -3.46 -8.89 17.05
CA LYS A 8 -2.40 -8.18 17.77
C LYS A 8 -1.64 -9.07 18.76
N GLN A 9 -2.31 -10.06 19.37
CA GLN A 9 -1.65 -11.02 20.26
C GLN A 9 -0.68 -11.93 19.50
N SER A 10 -0.99 -12.28 18.25
CA SER A 10 -0.15 -13.16 17.43
C SER A 10 0.92 -12.42 16.63
N ILE A 11 0.69 -11.15 16.25
CA ILE A 11 1.60 -10.37 15.41
C ILE A 11 1.74 -8.95 15.99
N SER A 12 2.95 -8.58 16.41
CA SER A 12 3.23 -7.31 17.10
C SER A 12 3.28 -6.09 16.17
N ALA A 13 3.54 -6.30 14.89
CA ALA A 13 3.60 -5.25 13.87
C ALA A 13 3.17 -5.81 12.51
N ILE A 14 2.16 -5.16 11.91
CA ILE A 14 1.67 -5.44 10.56
C ILE A 14 1.84 -4.18 9.73
N TYR A 15 2.36 -4.35 8.52
CA TYR A 15 2.43 -3.29 7.51
C TYR A 15 1.79 -3.82 6.23
N ASP A 16 0.64 -3.26 5.88
CA ASP A 16 -0.06 -3.60 4.65
C ASP A 16 0.45 -2.74 3.50
N THR A 17 1.04 -3.36 2.49
CA THR A 17 1.61 -2.65 1.33
C THR A 17 0.56 -1.89 0.52
N LYS A 18 -0.72 -2.29 0.53
CA LYS A 18 -1.78 -1.50 -0.12
C LYS A 18 -2.07 -0.22 0.62
N VAL A 19 -2.03 -0.24 1.96
CA VAL A 19 -2.15 0.98 2.77
C VAL A 19 -0.96 1.90 2.47
N LEU A 20 0.26 1.37 2.54
CA LEU A 20 1.46 2.16 2.25
C LEU A 20 1.46 2.75 0.84
N CYS A 21 1.06 1.97 -0.18
CA CYS A 21 0.88 2.44 -1.55
C CYS A 21 -0.22 3.50 -1.71
N TYR A 22 -1.17 3.59 -0.80
CA TYR A 22 -2.18 4.64 -0.84
C TYR A 22 -1.62 5.94 -0.23
N GLU A 23 -1.03 5.82 0.96
CA GLU A 23 -0.58 6.95 1.77
C GLU A 23 0.67 7.62 1.17
N LEU A 24 1.61 6.83 0.65
CA LEU A 24 2.87 7.33 0.10
C LEU A 24 2.77 7.76 -1.37
N LYS A 25 1.61 7.56 -2.02
CA LYS A 25 1.44 7.86 -3.44
C LYS A 25 1.74 9.33 -3.76
N ASN A 26 1.43 10.22 -2.83
CA ASN A 26 1.60 11.66 -3.01
C ASN A 26 3.06 12.13 -2.93
N LEU A 27 3.97 11.32 -2.39
CA LEU A 27 5.41 11.59 -2.45
C LEU A 27 5.98 11.44 -3.86
N VAL A 28 5.24 10.79 -4.76
CA VAL A 28 5.63 10.59 -6.15
C VAL A 28 4.97 11.66 -7.03
N PRO A 29 5.72 12.33 -7.93
CA PRO A 29 5.16 13.22 -8.93
C PRO A 29 4.05 12.55 -9.74
N GLU A 30 2.99 13.29 -10.06
CA GLU A 30 1.74 12.74 -10.61
C GLU A 30 1.96 11.89 -11.86
N GLU A 31 2.82 12.37 -12.76
CA GLU A 31 3.19 11.72 -14.02
C GLU A 31 4.00 10.43 -13.84
N LYS A 32 4.53 10.17 -12.63
CA LYS A 32 5.31 8.99 -12.28
C LYS A 32 4.60 8.06 -11.30
N ARG A 33 3.38 8.38 -10.86
CA ARG A 33 2.61 7.57 -9.91
C ARG A 33 2.21 6.23 -10.53
N TRP A 34 2.14 5.20 -9.70
CA TRP A 34 1.45 3.96 -10.07
C TRP A 34 -0.06 4.22 -10.17
N ASN A 35 -0.69 3.68 -11.22
CA ASN A 35 -2.13 3.83 -11.44
C ASN A 35 -2.92 2.59 -11.00
N ASP A 36 -2.37 1.41 -11.26
CA ASP A 36 -2.95 0.13 -10.84
C ASP A 36 -2.65 -0.16 -9.36
N LYS A 37 -3.51 -0.96 -8.72
CA LYS A 37 -3.45 -1.39 -7.31
C LYS A 37 -3.18 -2.90 -7.16
N GLY A 38 -3.04 -3.64 -8.27
CA GLY A 38 -2.68 -5.04 -8.27
C GLY A 38 -1.26 -5.29 -7.73
N LEU A 39 -1.05 -6.43 -7.08
CA LEU A 39 0.28 -6.77 -6.53
C LEU A 39 1.33 -6.85 -7.65
N GLN A 40 1.00 -7.54 -8.75
CA GLN A 40 1.85 -7.68 -9.93
C GLN A 40 2.24 -6.32 -10.52
N SER A 41 1.27 -5.44 -10.74
CA SER A 41 1.52 -4.16 -11.39
C SER A 41 2.35 -3.21 -10.53
N ILE A 42 2.14 -3.19 -9.20
CA ILE A 42 2.98 -2.44 -8.28
C ILE A 42 4.41 -3.03 -8.22
N PHE A 43 4.53 -4.36 -8.20
CA PHE A 43 5.82 -5.02 -8.22
C PHE A 43 6.61 -4.66 -9.48
N GLU A 44 6.00 -4.82 -10.66
CA GLU A 44 6.62 -4.47 -11.95
C GLU A 44 6.98 -2.98 -12.02
N TYR A 45 6.12 -2.10 -11.51
CA TYR A 45 6.38 -0.66 -11.42
C TYR A 45 7.68 -0.36 -10.67
N PHE A 46 7.91 -0.98 -9.51
CA PHE A 46 9.13 -0.74 -8.73
C PHE A 46 10.35 -1.50 -9.26
N LYS A 47 10.13 -2.69 -9.84
CA LYS A 47 11.21 -3.57 -10.28
C LYS A 47 11.79 -3.19 -11.63
N ASN A 48 10.93 -2.92 -12.61
CA ASN A 48 11.30 -2.69 -14.01
C ASN A 48 10.75 -1.37 -14.58
N GLY A 49 9.74 -0.78 -13.95
CA GLY A 49 9.13 0.48 -14.38
C GLY A 49 9.78 1.74 -13.81
N THR A 50 9.08 2.87 -13.98
CA THR A 50 9.49 4.21 -13.52
C THR A 50 9.81 4.27 -12.03
N GLY A 51 9.12 3.45 -11.22
CA GLY A 51 9.34 3.34 -9.77
C GLY A 51 10.75 2.92 -9.38
N ARG A 52 11.50 2.30 -10.30
CA ARG A 52 12.93 2.00 -10.10
C ARG A 52 13.74 3.26 -9.79
N HIS A 53 13.41 4.37 -10.47
CA HIS A 53 14.15 5.62 -10.42
C HIS A 53 13.60 6.62 -9.40
N VAL A 54 12.36 6.43 -8.95
CA VAL A 54 11.72 7.28 -7.94
C VAL A 54 12.29 7.00 -6.55
N VAL A 55 12.59 5.74 -6.24
CA VAL A 55 13.12 5.35 -4.93
C VAL A 55 14.66 5.36 -4.96
N LEU A 56 15.22 6.52 -4.62
CA LEU A 56 16.66 6.76 -4.57
C LEU A 56 17.32 5.99 -3.42
N ASN A 57 18.57 5.57 -3.63
CA ASN A 57 19.41 4.84 -2.65
C ASN A 57 18.82 3.56 -2.06
N SER A 58 17.74 3.03 -2.63
CA SER A 58 17.26 1.68 -2.31
C SER A 58 18.25 0.64 -2.87
N PRO A 59 18.56 -0.43 -2.11
CA PRO A 59 19.42 -1.49 -2.58
C PRO A 59 18.79 -2.21 -3.78
N ALA A 60 19.66 -2.82 -4.60
CA ALA A 60 19.23 -3.82 -5.56
C ALA A 60 18.77 -5.06 -4.77
N ILE A 61 17.54 -5.50 -5.02
CA ILE A 61 17.01 -6.75 -4.48
C ILE A 61 17.08 -7.75 -5.62
N GLU A 62 17.97 -8.72 -5.48
CA GLU A 62 18.23 -9.77 -6.46
C GLU A 62 17.75 -11.10 -5.92
N MET A 63 17.23 -11.93 -6.82
CA MET A 63 16.71 -13.24 -6.48
C MET A 63 17.73 -14.29 -6.96
N HIS A 64 18.30 -15.02 -6.02
CA HIS A 64 19.37 -15.99 -6.26
C HIS A 64 18.86 -17.43 -6.49
N ASN A 65 17.62 -17.59 -6.96
CA ASN A 65 17.07 -18.90 -7.27
C ASN A 65 17.34 -19.27 -8.74
N GLU A 66 17.89 -20.47 -8.95
CA GLU A 66 18.16 -21.04 -10.29
C GLU A 66 16.89 -21.19 -11.15
N GLY A 67 15.72 -21.30 -10.52
CA GLY A 67 14.41 -21.45 -11.19
C GLY A 67 13.78 -20.16 -11.72
N GLY A 68 14.42 -19.00 -11.56
CA GLY A 68 13.84 -17.72 -11.99
C GLY A 68 12.61 -17.29 -11.17
N TYR A 69 11.93 -16.23 -11.63
CA TYR A 69 10.81 -15.64 -10.89
C TYR A 69 9.62 -16.60 -10.81
N GLY A 70 8.91 -16.58 -9.68
CA GLY A 70 7.75 -17.43 -9.42
C GLY A 70 6.51 -17.01 -10.23
N LYS A 71 5.41 -17.76 -10.05
CA LYS A 71 4.12 -17.43 -10.66
C LYS A 71 3.24 -16.66 -9.68
N TYR A 72 2.52 -15.65 -10.18
CA TYR A 72 1.48 -14.97 -9.41
C TYR A 72 0.44 -15.95 -8.88
N HIS A 73 -0.09 -15.66 -7.69
CA HIS A 73 -1.00 -16.52 -6.94
C HIS A 73 -0.35 -17.74 -6.27
N GLU A 74 0.97 -17.87 -6.32
CA GLU A 74 1.71 -18.72 -5.40
C GLU A 74 2.08 -17.91 -4.15
N ALA A 75 1.69 -18.40 -2.97
CA ALA A 75 1.87 -17.66 -1.71
C ALA A 75 3.33 -17.22 -1.47
N GLY A 76 4.30 -18.07 -1.84
CA GLY A 76 5.72 -17.73 -1.74
C GLY A 76 6.09 -16.54 -2.64
N TRP A 77 5.67 -16.58 -3.89
CA TRP A 77 5.93 -15.50 -4.85
C TRP A 77 5.22 -14.20 -4.48
N ASP A 78 3.94 -14.28 -4.09
CA ASP A 78 3.17 -13.11 -3.68
C ASP A 78 3.74 -12.47 -2.40
N SER A 79 4.29 -13.29 -1.48
CA SER A 79 4.99 -12.80 -0.29
C SER A 79 6.31 -12.12 -0.64
N PHE A 80 7.08 -12.65 -1.60
CA PHE A 80 8.30 -12.01 -2.11
C PHE A 80 7.98 -10.66 -2.75
N CYS A 81 6.98 -10.60 -3.64
CA CYS A 81 6.53 -9.35 -4.26
C CYS A 81 6.11 -8.32 -3.21
N SER A 82 5.34 -8.75 -2.21
CA SER A 82 4.92 -7.87 -1.11
C SER A 82 6.11 -7.34 -0.29
N GLY A 83 7.09 -8.19 0.04
CA GLY A 83 8.32 -7.79 0.72
C GLY A 83 9.17 -6.82 -0.11
N TYR A 84 9.29 -7.08 -1.42
CA TYR A 84 9.99 -6.19 -2.35
C TYR A 84 9.36 -4.78 -2.33
N ILE A 85 8.03 -4.71 -2.49
CA ILE A 85 7.27 -3.45 -2.47
C ILE A 85 7.45 -2.74 -1.13
N PHE A 86 7.36 -3.47 -0.02
CA PHE A 86 7.54 -2.92 1.33
C PHE A 86 8.89 -2.20 1.47
N ILE A 87 9.99 -2.84 1.05
CA ILE A 87 11.34 -2.23 1.13
C ILE A 87 11.38 -0.95 0.28
N ARG A 88 10.85 -0.99 -0.95
CA ARG A 88 10.83 0.18 -1.85
C ARG A 88 10.05 1.34 -1.26
N LEU A 89 8.90 1.08 -0.64
CA LEU A 89 8.08 2.10 0.02
C LEU A 89 8.75 2.66 1.29
N ALA A 90 9.45 1.83 2.05
CA ALA A 90 10.22 2.29 3.21
C ALA A 90 11.31 3.30 2.80
N TYR A 91 12.07 2.97 1.75
CA TYR A 91 13.07 3.90 1.20
C TYR A 91 12.43 5.17 0.63
N LEU A 92 11.30 5.06 -0.08
CA LEU A 92 10.60 6.21 -0.63
C LEU A 92 10.27 7.22 0.47
N ASN A 93 9.70 6.75 1.57
CA ASN A 93 9.29 7.58 2.69
C ASN A 93 10.47 8.14 3.50
N VAL A 94 11.50 7.33 3.78
CA VAL A 94 12.63 7.77 4.61
C VAL A 94 13.55 8.71 3.83
N TYR A 95 13.80 8.45 2.55
CA TYR A 95 14.67 9.28 1.73
C TYR A 95 14.08 10.67 1.47
N ASP A 96 12.75 10.77 1.30
CA ASP A 96 12.04 12.05 1.22
C ASP A 96 12.31 12.93 2.46
N LYS A 97 12.33 12.31 3.65
CA LYS A 97 12.60 12.99 4.93
C LYS A 97 14.09 13.28 5.14
N TYR A 98 14.98 12.43 4.63
CA TYR A 98 16.43 12.49 4.87
C TYR A 98 17.26 12.29 3.59
N PRO A 99 17.19 13.22 2.62
CA PRO A 99 17.79 13.05 1.29
C PRO A 99 19.33 13.05 1.31
N LYS A 100 19.96 13.53 2.39
CA LYS A 100 21.42 13.56 2.55
C LYS A 100 21.99 12.24 3.08
N SER A 101 21.15 11.36 3.62
CA SER A 101 21.56 10.07 4.18
C SER A 101 21.75 9.04 3.07
N LYS A 102 22.96 8.46 3.00
CA LYS A 102 23.33 7.52 1.92
C LYS A 102 22.95 6.07 2.22
N LYS A 103 22.77 5.71 3.49
CA LYS A 103 22.46 4.35 3.94
C LYS A 103 21.52 4.42 5.13
N PHE A 104 20.58 3.48 5.16
CA PHE A 104 19.66 3.29 6.27
C PHE A 104 19.78 1.85 6.75
N VAL A 105 19.69 1.64 8.06
CA VAL A 105 19.53 0.30 8.63
C VAL A 105 18.05 -0.10 8.60
N SER A 106 17.78 -1.41 8.68
CA SER A 106 16.40 -1.93 8.64
C SER A 106 15.49 -1.32 9.70
N ALA A 107 16.00 -1.08 10.91
CA ALA A 107 15.24 -0.46 11.99
C ALA A 107 14.78 0.97 11.64
N GLU A 108 15.61 1.76 10.97
CA GLU A 108 15.26 3.13 10.54
C GLU A 108 14.18 3.11 9.46
N LEU A 109 14.30 2.19 8.49
CA LEU A 109 13.30 2.00 7.43
C LEU A 109 11.93 1.63 8.00
N ILE A 110 11.90 0.68 8.94
CA ILE A 110 10.68 0.24 9.61
C ILE A 110 10.11 1.35 10.50
N ALA A 111 10.97 2.04 11.27
CA ALA A 111 10.56 3.16 12.12
C ALA A 111 9.98 4.31 11.30
N GLY A 112 10.53 4.57 10.10
CA GLY A 112 10.00 5.55 9.17
C GLY A 112 8.54 5.31 8.76
N LEU A 113 8.10 4.05 8.76
CA LEU A 113 6.73 3.65 8.42
C LEU A 113 5.79 3.53 9.63
N SER A 114 6.26 3.84 10.84
CA SER A 114 5.53 3.63 12.11
C SER A 114 4.13 4.26 12.15
N GLU A 115 3.90 5.35 11.42
CA GLU A 115 2.59 6.01 11.30
C GLU A 115 1.48 5.08 10.78
N TRP A 116 1.84 4.15 9.88
CA TRP A 116 0.90 3.21 9.25
C TRP A 116 1.01 1.79 9.82
N LYS A 117 1.74 1.63 10.92
CA LYS A 117 1.82 0.37 11.65
C LYS A 117 0.42 -0.09 12.05
N ASN A 118 0.17 -1.39 11.91
CA ASN A 118 -1.05 -2.04 12.36
C ASN A 118 -2.32 -1.50 11.68
N ARG A 119 -2.17 -0.92 10.48
CA ARG A 119 -3.29 -0.59 9.60
C ARG A 119 -3.45 -1.65 8.52
N VAL A 120 -4.69 -2.11 8.32
CA VAL A 120 -5.02 -3.15 7.33
C VAL A 120 -6.00 -2.58 6.32
N ASN A 121 -5.73 -2.75 5.04
CA ASN A 121 -6.56 -2.23 3.95
C ASN A 121 -7.94 -2.93 3.93
N VAL A 122 -9.00 -2.15 3.81
CA VAL A 122 -10.37 -2.64 3.66
C VAL A 122 -10.85 -2.43 2.23
N ILE A 123 -11.03 -3.53 1.51
CA ILE A 123 -11.58 -3.51 0.16
C ILE A 123 -13.11 -3.36 0.26
N ARG A 124 -13.69 -2.46 -0.56
CA ARG A 124 -15.15 -2.26 -0.69
C ARG A 124 -15.89 -1.92 0.62
N GLY A 125 -15.21 -1.35 1.63
CA GLY A 125 -15.83 -0.79 2.84
C GLY A 125 -16.11 0.72 2.74
N SER A 126 -16.79 1.29 3.73
CA SER A 126 -16.96 2.75 3.86
C SER A 126 -15.67 3.48 4.28
N ILE A 127 -14.71 2.75 4.85
CA ILE A 127 -13.36 3.21 5.22
C ILE A 127 -12.31 2.55 4.30
N SER A 128 -11.14 3.18 4.16
CA SER A 128 -10.03 2.67 3.34
C SER A 128 -9.18 1.63 4.07
N SER A 129 -9.03 1.77 5.38
CA SER A 129 -8.29 0.83 6.23
C SER A 129 -8.85 0.84 7.66
N ILE A 130 -8.51 -0.17 8.44
CA ILE A 130 -8.81 -0.27 9.87
C ILE A 130 -7.53 -0.20 10.68
N SER A 131 -7.60 0.35 11.89
CA SER A 131 -6.50 0.30 12.85
C SER A 131 -6.68 -0.87 13.81
N LEU A 132 -5.64 -1.68 14.00
CA LEU A 132 -5.63 -2.74 15.02
C LEU A 132 -5.19 -2.22 16.40
N ASP A 133 -4.61 -1.03 16.46
CA ASP A 133 -4.07 -0.41 17.68
C ASP A 133 -4.95 0.68 18.28
N GLY A 134 -6.02 1.10 17.60
CA GLY A 134 -6.88 2.18 18.07
C GLY A 134 -8.05 2.46 17.15
N GLU A 135 -8.44 3.73 17.08
CA GLU A 135 -9.53 4.21 16.24
C GLU A 135 -9.20 4.06 14.75
N ASP A 136 -10.24 3.85 13.96
CA ASP A 136 -10.10 3.75 12.51
C ASP A 136 -9.83 5.12 11.89
N PRO A 137 -8.99 5.20 10.83
CA PRO A 137 -8.75 6.46 10.15
C PRO A 137 -10.03 7.01 9.54
N LYS A 138 -10.09 8.34 9.44
CA LYS A 138 -11.22 9.04 8.79
C LYS A 138 -11.37 8.52 7.36
N SER A 139 -12.61 8.30 6.94
CA SER A 139 -12.88 7.91 5.57
C SER A 139 -12.50 9.04 4.61
N THR A 140 -11.75 8.70 3.57
CA THR A 140 -11.48 9.57 2.43
C THR A 140 -12.42 9.27 1.25
N ARG A 141 -13.37 8.35 1.42
CA ARG A 141 -14.32 7.98 0.38
C ARG A 141 -15.45 9.02 0.34
N PRO A 142 -15.93 9.39 -0.85
CA PRO A 142 -17.12 10.21 -0.97
C PRO A 142 -18.29 9.59 -0.18
N PRO A 143 -19.13 10.41 0.47
CA PRO A 143 -20.34 9.91 1.10
C PRO A 143 -21.21 9.21 0.06
N TYR A 144 -21.99 8.22 0.49
CA TYR A 144 -22.95 7.56 -0.40
C TYR A 144 -23.92 8.61 -0.93
N LEU A 145 -24.04 8.68 -2.27
CA LEU A 145 -25.16 9.36 -2.89
C LEU A 145 -26.36 8.42 -2.80
N VAL A 146 -27.23 8.66 -1.82
CA VAL A 146 -28.51 7.96 -1.71
C VAL A 146 -29.51 8.70 -2.58
N VAL A 147 -29.92 8.07 -3.68
CA VAL A 147 -30.96 8.62 -4.56
C VAL A 147 -32.28 8.00 -4.15
N GLU A 148 -33.14 8.81 -3.54
CA GLU A 148 -34.51 8.40 -3.18
C GLU A 148 -35.50 9.01 -4.18
N PHE A 149 -36.44 8.19 -4.62
CA PHE A 149 -37.46 8.60 -5.56
C PHE A 149 -38.64 9.24 -4.83
N VAL A 150 -39.01 10.46 -5.23
CA VAL A 150 -40.30 11.05 -4.82
C VAL A 150 -41.47 10.32 -5.51
N LYS A 151 -41.24 9.75 -6.71
CA LYS A 151 -42.18 8.93 -7.47
C LYS A 151 -41.44 7.80 -8.20
N ASN A 152 -42.07 6.64 -8.32
CA ASN A 152 -41.50 5.39 -8.84
C ASN A 152 -41.32 5.41 -10.39
N THR A 153 -40.65 6.44 -10.92
CA THR A 153 -40.39 6.62 -12.36
C THR A 153 -38.90 6.39 -12.66
N PRO A 154 -38.55 5.66 -13.75
CA PRO A 154 -37.16 5.37 -14.11
C PRO A 154 -36.35 6.65 -14.38
N VAL A 155 -35.08 6.68 -13.93
CA VAL A 155 -34.14 7.76 -14.25
C VAL A 155 -33.50 7.52 -15.61
N ASP A 156 -33.48 8.57 -16.44
CA ASP A 156 -32.63 8.64 -17.62
C ASP A 156 -31.26 9.24 -17.22
N VAL A 157 -30.27 8.36 -17.02
CA VAL A 157 -28.89 8.73 -16.64
C VAL A 157 -28.16 9.55 -17.71
N SER A 158 -28.70 9.68 -18.92
CA SER A 158 -28.10 10.52 -19.98
C SER A 158 -28.44 12.01 -19.84
N LYS A 159 -29.32 12.38 -18.91
CA LYS A 159 -29.80 13.76 -18.71
C LYS A 159 -29.34 14.40 -17.40
N VAL A 160 -28.35 13.80 -16.73
CA VAL A 160 -27.81 14.23 -15.44
C VAL A 160 -26.33 14.54 -15.56
#